data_AF-A0A3D1ZPP4-F1
#
_entry.id   AF-A0A3D1ZPP4-F1
#
_cell.length_a   1.000
_cell.length_b   1.000
_cell.length_c   1.000
_cell.angle_alpha   90.00
_cell.angle_beta   90.00
_cell.angle_gamma   90.00
#
_symmetry.space_group_name_H-M   'P 1'
#
loop_
_entity.id
_entity.type
_entity.pdbx_description
1 polymer ?
#
loop_
_entity_poly.entity_id
_entity_poly.type
_entity_poly.pdbx_seq_one_letter_code
_entity_poly.pdbx_strand_id
1 'polypeptide(L)'
;LLAVPVLISAALAVLATITSNSILLAVFLTGIGLAWVAVPAIEMLPFELPGIQPREVAVVSAMYVTLFGLGFAVGPVIVGIVAQVSGSAQTGLIVLNGLTGLGALAGVYYPSYPRIEH
;
A
#
# COMPACT_ATOMS: atom_id res chain seq x y z
N LEU A 1 -2.98 12.36 5.20
CA LEU A 1 -2.32 12.44 3.87
C LEU A 1 -1.93 11.06 3.32
N LEU A 2 -1.39 10.16 4.14
CA LEU A 2 -0.91 8.84 3.70
C LEU A 2 -1.99 7.83 3.27
N ALA A 3 -3.23 7.97 3.73
CA ALA A 3 -4.33 7.09 3.31
C ALA A 3 -4.81 7.34 1.86
N VAL A 4 -4.60 8.55 1.33
CA VAL A 4 -5.12 8.95 0.01
C VAL A 4 -4.47 8.15 -1.13
N PRO A 5 -3.13 8.02 -1.22
CA PRO A 5 -2.48 7.18 -2.23
C PRO A 5 -2.89 5.71 -2.16
N VAL A 6 -3.11 5.19 -0.95
CA VAL A 6 -3.52 3.79 -0.73
C VAL A 6 -4.94 3.56 -1.24
N LEU A 7 -5.87 4.46 -0.93
CA LEU A 7 -7.25 4.39 -1.42
C LEU A 7 -7.32 4.52 -2.94
N ILE A 8 -6.55 5.43 -3.53
CA ILE A 8 -6.46 5.59 -4.99
C ILE A 8 -5.90 4.31 -5.63
N SER A 9 -4.82 3.75 -5.08
CA SER A 9 -4.23 2.51 -5.57
C SER A 9 -5.20 1.34 -5.48
N ALA A 10 -5.93 1.20 -4.37
CA ALA A 10 -6.93 0.16 -4.19
C ALA A 10 -8.10 0.29 -5.18
N ALA A 11 -8.61 1.51 -5.40
CA ALA A 11 -9.67 1.76 -6.37
C ALA A 11 -9.22 1.44 -7.81
N LEU A 12 -8.02 1.88 -8.20
CA LEU A 12 -7.46 1.60 -9.51
C LEU A 12 -7.16 0.11 -9.71
N ALA A 13 -6.72 -0.59 -8.67
CA ALA A 13 -6.48 -2.02 -8.72
C ALA A 13 -7.79 -2.81 -8.85
N VAL A 14 -8.88 -2.38 -8.21
CA VAL A 14 -10.22 -2.95 -8.44
C VAL A 14 -10.63 -2.75 -9.91
N LEU A 15 -10.50 -1.53 -10.44
CA LEU A 15 -10.81 -1.24 -11.84
C LEU A 15 -9.98 -2.08 -12.82
N ALA A 16 -8.69 -2.29 -12.52
CA ALA A 16 -7.82 -3.16 -13.31
C ALA A 16 -8.27 -4.63 -13.28
N THR A 17 -8.79 -5.13 -12.15
CA THR A 17 -9.24 -6.53 -12.03
C THR A 17 -10.55 -6.85 -12.74
N ILE A 18 -11.41 -5.85 -12.98
CA ILE A 18 -12.69 -6.03 -13.68
C ILE A 18 -12.63 -5.70 -15.17
N THR A 19 -11.53 -5.08 -15.62
CA THR A 19 -11.41 -4.58 -16.99
C THR A 19 -10.72 -5.61 -17.89
N SER A 20 -11.36 -5.95 -19.01
CA SER A 20 -10.76 -6.82 -20.05
C SER A 20 -10.10 -6.05 -21.19
N ASN A 21 -10.19 -4.71 -21.19
CA ASN A 21 -9.60 -3.86 -22.21
C ASN A 21 -8.13 -3.52 -21.88
N SER A 22 -7.21 -3.93 -22.76
CA SER A 22 -5.76 -3.79 -22.56
C SER A 22 -5.29 -2.33 -22.42
N ILE A 23 -5.94 -1.38 -23.09
CA ILE A 23 -5.56 0.05 -23.03
C ILE A 23 -5.96 0.62 -21.66
N LEU A 24 -7.18 0.34 -21.21
CA LEU A 24 -7.64 0.77 -19.89
C LEU A 24 -6.83 0.11 -18.77
N LEU A 25 -6.46 -1.16 -18.94
CA LEU A 25 -5.60 -1.87 -17.99
C LEU A 25 -4.22 -1.21 -17.88
N ALA A 26 -3.60 -0.84 -19.01
CA ALA A 26 -2.34 -0.10 -19.01
C ALA A 26 -2.46 1.26 -18.31
N VAL A 27 -3.56 1.99 -18.52
CA VAL A 27 -3.83 3.28 -17.84
C VAL A 27 -3.98 3.09 -16.34
N PHE A 28 -4.74 2.09 -15.88
CA PHE A 28 -4.93 1.84 -14.46
C PHE A 28 -3.64 1.37 -13.77
N LEU A 29 -2.86 0.49 -14.40
CA LEU A 29 -1.55 0.09 -13.88
C LEU A 29 -0.58 1.27 -13.81
N THR A 30 -0.59 2.15 -14.81
CA THR A 30 0.21 3.39 -14.80
C THR A 30 -0.23 4.31 -13.66
N GLY A 31 -1.54 4.47 -13.45
CA GLY A 31 -2.09 5.26 -12.35
C GLY A 31 -1.72 4.70 -10.97
N ILE A 32 -1.69 3.37 -10.82
CA ILE A 32 -1.15 2.72 -9.62
C ILE A 32 0.32 3.11 -9.47
N GLY A 33 1.13 2.97 -10.52
CA GLY A 33 2.55 3.37 -10.51
C GLY A 33 2.79 4.84 -10.13
N LEU A 34 1.88 5.75 -10.45
CA LEU A 34 1.95 7.15 -10.01
C LEU A 34 1.63 7.31 -8.51
N ALA A 35 0.70 6.52 -7.98
CA ALA A 35 0.40 6.54 -6.54
C ALA A 35 1.57 6.05 -5.67
N TRP A 36 2.49 5.26 -6.24
CA TRP A 36 3.73 4.82 -5.59
C TRP A 36 4.72 5.95 -5.26
N VAL A 37 4.53 7.16 -5.79
CA VAL A 37 5.29 8.36 -5.40
C VAL A 37 5.15 8.68 -3.90
N ALA A 38 4.13 8.13 -3.23
CA ALA A 38 3.97 8.24 -1.79
C ALA A 38 5.01 7.44 -0.98
N VAL A 39 5.65 6.42 -1.55
CA VAL A 39 6.59 5.54 -0.82
C VAL A 39 7.83 6.30 -0.31
N PRO A 40 8.54 7.09 -1.14
CA PRO A 40 9.63 7.93 -0.64
C PRO A 40 9.21 8.88 0.48
N ALA A 41 7.99 9.44 0.40
CA ALA A 41 7.48 10.32 1.44
C ALA A 41 7.25 9.57 2.77
N ILE A 42 6.80 8.31 2.72
CA ILE A 42 6.63 7.44 3.90
C ILE A 42 7.99 7.08 4.52
N GLU A 43 8.97 6.73 3.68
CA GLU A 43 10.33 6.37 4.11
C GLU A 43 11.07 7.53 4.81
N MET A 44 10.68 8.77 4.50
CA MET A 44 11.23 9.97 5.15
C MET A 44 10.57 10.31 6.49
N LEU A 45 9.37 9.80 6.78
CA LEU A 45 8.63 10.14 8.01
C LEU A 45 9.42 9.90 9.31
N PRO A 46 10.19 8.81 9.47
CA PRO A 46 10.94 8.59 10.70
C PRO A 46 11.95 9.72 11.00
N PHE A 47 12.46 10.40 9.97
CA PHE A 47 13.41 11.51 10.11
C PHE A 47 12.75 12.83 10.50
N GLU A 48 11.44 12.97 10.27
CA GLU A 48 10.67 14.17 10.60
C GLU A 48 10.16 14.17 12.06
N LEU A 49 10.35 13.08 12.80
CA LEU A 49 9.87 12.97 14.18
C LEU A 49 10.72 13.84 15.13
N PRO A 50 10.09 14.77 15.89
CA PRO A 50 10.82 15.69 16.75
C PRO A 50 11.52 14.95 17.90
N GLY A 51 12.84 15.17 18.03
CA GLY A 51 13.64 14.60 19.11
C GLY A 51 14.01 13.12 18.95
N ILE A 52 13.75 12.51 17.79
CA ILE A 52 14.10 11.11 17.55
C ILE A 52 15.61 10.90 17.50
N GLN A 53 16.09 9.83 18.14
CA GLN A 53 17.52 9.52 18.14
C GLN A 53 17.87 8.67 16.90
N PRO A 54 19.09 8.79 16.33
CA PRO A 54 19.47 8.05 15.13
C PRO A 54 19.28 6.53 15.23
N ARG A 55 19.43 5.96 16.44
CA ARG A 55 19.15 4.54 16.71
C ARG A 55 17.67 4.18 16.54
N GLU A 56 16.76 5.09 16.90
CA GLU A 56 15.31 4.87 16.86
C GLU A 56 14.81 4.95 15.43
N VAL A 57 15.35 5.88 14.64
CA VAL A 57 15.15 5.94 13.19
C VAL A 57 15.55 4.61 12.54
N ALA A 58 16.74 4.10 12.85
CA ALA A 58 17.22 2.83 12.28
C ALA A 58 16.29 1.65 12.60
N VAL A 59 15.79 1.56 13.84
CA VAL A 59 14.85 0.50 14.25
C VAL A 59 13.52 0.63 13.52
N VAL A 60 12.95 1.84 13.42
CA VAL A 60 11.67 2.08 12.74
C VAL A 60 11.78 1.77 11.25
N SER A 61 12.85 2.23 10.58
CA SER A 61 13.10 1.94 9.17
C SER A 61 13.29 0.44 8.92
N ALA A 62 14.07 -0.25 9.76
CA ALA A 62 14.25 -1.70 9.62
C ALA A 62 12.93 -2.47 9.82
N MET A 63 12.10 -2.04 10.77
CA MET A 63 10.77 -2.62 11.00
C MET A 63 9.85 -2.38 9.81
N TYR A 64 9.83 -1.16 9.28
CA TYR A 64 9.07 -0.81 8.07
C TYR A 64 9.46 -1.71 6.89
N VAL A 65 10.75 -1.79 6.55
CA VAL A 65 11.24 -2.58 5.42
C VAL A 65 10.88 -4.07 5.59
N THR A 66 10.97 -4.59 6.82
CA THR A 66 10.63 -5.98 7.12
C THR A 66 9.14 -6.25 6.89
N LEU A 67 8.26 -5.42 7.46
CA LEU A 67 6.81 -5.56 7.31
C LEU A 67 6.37 -5.35 5.86
N PHE A 68 7.01 -4.41 5.16
CA PHE A 68 6.76 -4.14 3.75
C PHE A 68 7.13 -5.35 2.87
N GLY A 69 8.33 -5.91 3.07
CA GLY A 69 8.76 -7.13 2.38
C GLY A 69 7.86 -8.34 2.67
N LEU A 70 7.42 -8.50 3.92
CA LEU A 70 6.44 -9.52 4.29
C LEU A 70 5.11 -9.33 3.56
N GLY A 71 4.59 -8.11 3.47
CA GLY A 71 3.38 -7.80 2.70
C GLY A 71 3.51 -8.20 1.23
N PHE A 72 4.66 -7.92 0.62
CA PHE A 72 4.98 -8.30 -0.76
C PHE A 72 5.06 -9.82 -0.97
N ALA A 73 5.59 -10.56 0.00
CA ALA A 73 5.68 -12.02 -0.08
C ALA A 73 4.31 -12.68 0.16
N VAL A 74 3.55 -12.17 1.13
CA VAL A 74 2.25 -12.74 1.54
C VAL A 74 1.15 -12.47 0.50
N GLY A 75 1.16 -11.31 -0.16
CA GLY A 75 0.13 -10.92 -1.13
C GLY A 75 -0.09 -11.95 -2.25
N PRO A 76 0.93 -12.31 -3.05
CA PRO A 76 0.81 -13.31 -4.11
C PRO A 76 0.42 -14.71 -3.60
N VAL A 77 0.87 -15.08 -2.40
CA VAL A 77 0.52 -16.37 -1.77
C VAL A 77 -0.97 -16.42 -1.46
N ILE A 78 -1.53 -15.36 -0.86
CA ILE A 78 -2.97 -15.26 -0.60
C ILE A 78 -3.76 -15.33 -1.92
N VAL A 79 -3.38 -14.56 -2.93
CA VAL A 79 -4.04 -14.58 -4.25
C VAL A 79 -3.99 -15.99 -4.86
N GLY A 80 -2.84 -16.65 -4.80
CA GLY A 80 -2.65 -18.00 -5.33
C GLY A 80 -3.53 -19.03 -4.63
N ILE A 81 -3.62 -18.99 -3.30
CA ILE A 81 -4.49 -19.89 -2.52
C ILE A 81 -5.95 -19.64 -2.86
N VAL A 82 -6.39 -18.37 -2.86
CA VAL A 82 -7.79 -18.02 -3.15
C VAL A 82 -8.17 -18.38 -4.59
N ALA A 83 -7.24 -18.20 -5.54
CA ALA A 83 -7.44 -18.59 -6.94
C ALA A 83 -7.58 -20.10 -7.11
N GLN A 84 -6.79 -20.91 -6.38
CA GLN A 84 -6.90 -22.37 -6.40
C GLN A 84 -8.22 -22.87 -5.82
N VAL A 85 -8.67 -22.28 -4.71
CA VAL A 85 -9.93 -22.67 -4.05
C VAL A 85 -11.15 -22.21 -4.84
N SER A 86 -11.11 -21.01 -5.43
CA SER A 86 -12.26 -20.41 -6.13
C SER A 86 -12.33 -20.79 -7.62
N GLY A 87 -11.28 -21.38 -8.19
CA GLY A 87 -11.17 -21.66 -9.62
C GLY A 87 -11.00 -20.42 -10.52
N SER A 88 -10.81 -19.23 -9.94
CA SER A 88 -10.67 -17.96 -10.67
C SER A 88 -9.61 -17.05 -10.04
N ALA A 89 -8.63 -16.63 -10.85
CA ALA A 89 -7.61 -15.67 -10.45
C ALA A 89 -8.19 -14.29 -10.12
N GLN A 90 -9.30 -13.92 -10.79
CA GLN A 90 -9.99 -12.66 -10.56
C GLN A 90 -10.51 -12.56 -9.12
N THR A 91 -11.07 -13.65 -8.58
CA THR A 91 -11.57 -13.70 -7.20
C THR A 91 -10.43 -13.51 -6.19
N GLY A 92 -9.27 -14.11 -6.45
CA GLY A 92 -8.07 -13.91 -5.61
C GLY A 92 -7.60 -12.46 -5.59
N LEU A 93 -7.60 -11.80 -6.74
CA LEU A 93 -7.20 -10.39 -6.85
C LEU A 93 -8.21 -9.44 -6.19
N ILE A 94 -9.51 -9.73 -6.26
CA ILE A 94 -10.55 -8.96 -5.56
C ILE A 94 -10.39 -9.07 -4.04
N VAL A 95 -10.14 -10.28 -3.53
CA VAL A 95 -9.90 -10.49 -2.08
C VAL A 95 -8.66 -9.72 -1.62
N LEU A 96 -7.56 -9.78 -2.39
CA LEU A 96 -6.35 -9.03 -2.06
C LEU A 96 -6.60 -7.51 -2.11
N ASN A 97 -7.37 -7.02 -3.08
CA ASN A 97 -7.74 -5.60 -3.15
C ASN A 97 -8.58 -5.16 -1.94
N GLY A 98 -9.49 -6.01 -1.46
CA GLY A 98 -10.23 -5.77 -0.23
C GLY A 98 -9.32 -5.65 1.00
N LEU A 99 -8.33 -6.52 1.12
CA LEU A 99 -7.31 -6.47 2.18
C LEU A 99 -6.48 -5.17 2.12
N THR A 100 -6.08 -4.75 0.92
CA THR A 100 -5.38 -3.46 0.72
C THR A 100 -6.25 -2.28 1.13
N GLY A 101 -7.55 -2.31 0.82
CA GLY A 101 -8.53 -1.31 1.25
C GLY A 101 -8.67 -1.23 2.78
N LEU A 102 -8.63 -2.36 3.49
CA LEU A 102 -8.61 -2.38 4.96
C LEU A 102 -7.32 -1.76 5.52
N GLY A 103 -6.18 -1.97 4.87
CA GLY A 103 -4.92 -1.31 5.22
C GLY A 103 -4.99 0.22 5.15
N ALA A 104 -5.83 0.77 4.27
CA ALA A 104 -6.07 2.21 4.21
C ALA A 104 -6.73 2.77 5.48
N LEU A 105 -7.55 1.97 6.18
CA LEU A 105 -8.16 2.37 7.44
C LEU A 105 -7.10 2.59 8.53
N ALA A 106 -6.02 1.80 8.55
CA ALA A 106 -4.90 2.02 9.47
C ALA A 106 -4.26 3.40 9.26
N GLY A 107 -4.22 3.89 8.01
CA GLY A 107 -3.74 5.24 7.68
C GLY A 107 -4.69 6.37 8.09
N VAL A 108 -5.99 6.09 8.31
CA VAL A 108 -6.97 7.06 8.85
C VAL A 108 -6.76 7.24 10.36
N TYR A 109 -6.36 6.18 11.06
CA TYR A 109 -6.05 6.25 12.48
C TYR A 109 -4.66 6.84 12.80
N TYR A 110 -3.85 7.15 11.77
CA TYR A 110 -2.57 7.82 11.99
C TYR A 110 -2.83 9.28 12.40
N PRO A 111 -2.51 9.67 13.66
CA PRO A 111 -2.74 11.04 14.10
C PRO A 111 -1.85 11.99 13.29
N SER A 112 -2.45 13.06 12.77
CA SER A 112 -1.71 14.18 12.20
C SER A 112 -0.92 14.84 13.33
N TYR A 113 0.37 14.52 13.45
CA TYR A 113 1.22 15.27 14.37
C TYR A 113 1.29 16.73 13.91
N PRO A 114 0.99 17.71 14.79
CA PRO A 114 1.10 19.11 14.43
C PRO A 114 2.57 19.42 14.13
N ARG A 115 2.80 19.95 12.94
CA ARG A 115 4.10 20.46 12.49
C ARG A 115 4.45 21.63 13.42
N ILE A 116 5.47 21.48 14.28
CA ILE A 116 5.95 22.60 15.08
C ILE A 116 6.68 23.53 14.10
N GLU A 117 6.05 24.66 13.79
CA GLU A 117 6.69 25.77 13.07
C GLU A 117 7.86 26.26 13.92
N HIS A 118 9.06 26.21 13.36
CA HIS A 118 10.26 26.86 13.89
C HIS A 118 10.56 28.12 13.09
#